data_AF-A0A371J4B0-F1
#
_entry.id   AF-A0A371J4B0-F1
#
_cell.length_a   1.000
_cell.length_b   1.000
_cell.length_c   1.000
_cell.angle_alpha   90.00
_cell.angle_beta   90.00
_cell.angle_gamma   90.00
#
_symmetry.space_group_name_H-M   'P 1'
#
loop_
_entity.id
_entity.type
_entity.pdbx_description
1 polymer ?
#
loop_
_entity_poly.entity_id
_entity_poly.type
_entity_poly.pdbx_seq_one_letter_code
_entity_poly.pdbx_strand_id
1 'polypeptide(L)'
;MTHFFGKNTSWPLGNVIGSNVFNILFVLGISSFISPISIDPKLFIDGLFMIFATALTYVFATKEKDINTFESIVLISLYGLYTAYLIFTM
;
A
#
# COMPACT_ATOMS: atom_id res chain seq x y z
N MET A 1 -30.94 -16.32 -23.27
CA MET A 1 -30.34 -16.49 -21.93
C MET A 1 -29.31 -15.39 -21.74
N THR A 2 -29.80 -14.17 -21.49
CA THR A 2 -29.75 -13.47 -20.18
C THR A 2 -28.40 -12.76 -19.99
N HIS A 3 -28.28 -11.49 -20.42
CA HIS A 3 -28.47 -10.32 -19.53
C HIS A 3 -27.87 -10.59 -18.14
N PHE A 4 -26.66 -10.11 -17.79
CA PHE A 4 -26.20 -9.79 -16.41
C PHE A 4 -24.68 -9.44 -16.31
N PHE A 5 -24.13 -8.58 -17.17
CA PHE A 5 -22.92 -7.85 -16.77
C PHE A 5 -23.14 -6.36 -17.02
N GLY A 6 -23.92 -5.79 -16.11
CA GLY A 6 -24.12 -4.37 -16.01
C GLY A 6 -22.76 -3.66 -15.88
N LYS A 7 -22.56 -2.69 -16.76
CA LYS A 7 -21.80 -1.46 -16.48
C LYS A 7 -22.07 -1.02 -15.03
N ASN A 8 -21.18 -1.33 -14.08
CA ASN A 8 -21.05 -0.74 -12.74
C ASN A 8 -19.93 -1.43 -11.92
N THR A 9 -18.74 -1.62 -12.49
CA THR A 9 -17.57 -2.11 -11.72
C THR A 9 -16.89 -0.97 -10.94
N SER A 10 -17.66 -0.19 -10.18
CA SER A 10 -17.13 0.81 -9.25
C SER A 10 -16.57 0.20 -7.96
N TRP A 11 -16.61 -1.13 -7.83
CA TRP A 11 -16.43 -1.83 -6.57
C TRP A 11 -14.98 -2.19 -6.15
N PRO A 12 -13.99 -2.41 -7.06
CA PRO A 12 -12.65 -2.79 -6.61
C PRO A 12 -11.92 -1.64 -5.90
N LEU A 13 -12.04 -0.43 -6.43
CA LEU A 13 -11.30 0.73 -5.92
C LEU A 13 -11.85 1.20 -4.57
N GLY A 14 -13.17 1.19 -4.39
CA GLY A 14 -13.83 1.54 -3.12
C GLY A 14 -13.46 0.59 -1.99
N ASN A 15 -13.30 -0.71 -2.28
CA ASN A 15 -12.85 -1.69 -1.30
C ASN A 15 -11.37 -1.46 -0.93
N VAL A 16 -10.49 -1.24 -1.91
CA VAL A 16 -9.06 -0.98 -1.65
C VAL A 16 -8.83 0.30 -0.84
N ILE A 17 -9.50 1.39 -1.23
CA ILE A 17 -9.42 2.66 -0.50
C ILE A 17 -10.03 2.51 0.90
N GLY A 18 -11.20 1.87 1.00
CA GLY A 18 -11.91 1.66 2.26
C GLY A 18 -11.12 0.82 3.26
N SER A 19 -10.51 -0.29 2.81
CA SER A 19 -9.67 -1.14 3.66
C SER A 19 -8.43 -0.41 4.19
N ASN A 20 -7.77 0.41 3.37
CA ASN A 20 -6.61 1.20 3.83
C ASN A 20 -6.99 2.28 4.84
N VAL A 21 -8.07 3.03 4.58
CA VAL A 21 -8.56 4.07 5.49
C VAL A 21 -9.00 3.46 6.83
N PHE A 22 -9.70 2.32 6.80
CA PHE A 22 -10.07 1.60 8.01
C PHE A 22 -8.86 1.12 8.81
N ASN A 23 -7.81 0.63 8.15
CA ASN A 23 -6.62 0.14 8.83
C ASN A 23 -5.86 1.28 9.55
N ILE A 24 -5.71 2.43 8.90
CA ILE A 24 -5.02 3.59 9.51
C ILE A 24 -5.86 4.18 10.66
N LEU A 25 -7.16 4.42 10.44
CA LEU A 25 -7.99 5.10 11.44
C LEU A 25 -8.39 4.18 12.59
N PHE A 26 -8.80 2.95 12.28
CA PHE A 26 -9.37 2.04 13.28
C PHE A 26 -8.27 1.20 13.94
N VAL A 27 -7.47 0.46 13.17
CA VAL A 27 -6.45 -0.43 13.74
C VAL A 27 -5.30 0.39 14.35
N LEU A 28 -4.70 1.30 13.58
CA LEU A 28 -3.57 2.10 14.05
C LEU A 28 -4.00 3.11 15.14
N GLY A 29 -5.18 3.73 14.98
CA GLY A 29 -5.73 4.65 15.97
C GLY A 29 -6.06 3.98 17.32
N ILE A 30 -6.73 2.84 17.31
CA ILE A 30 -7.02 2.08 18.55
C ILE A 30 -5.72 1.51 19.15
N SER A 31 -4.81 0.99 18.33
CA SER A 31 -3.51 0.47 18.79
C SER A 31 -2.69 1.54 19.50
N SER A 32 -2.58 2.74 18.91
CA SER A 32 -1.91 3.91 19.51
C SER A 32 -2.56 4.39 20.80
N PHE A 33 -3.87 4.19 20.96
CA PHE A 33 -4.60 4.58 22.17
C PHE A 33 -4.37 3.59 23.32
N ILE A 34 -4.31 2.29 23.02
CA ILE A 34 -4.12 1.22 24.01
C ILE A 34 -2.66 1.08 24.41
N SER A 35 -1.74 1.11 23.45
CA SER A 35 -0.30 0.98 23.66
C SER A 35 0.40 2.12 22.92
N PRO A 36 0.97 3.12 23.63
CA PRO A 36 1.70 4.18 22.96
C PRO A 36 2.86 3.56 22.18
N ILE A 37 2.76 3.63 20.84
CA ILE A 37 3.79 3.18 19.93
C ILE A 37 5.04 4.01 20.23
N SER A 38 6.05 3.36 20.81
CA SER A 38 7.35 3.97 20.99
C SER A 38 7.96 4.18 19.62
N ILE A 39 8.08 5.44 19.22
CA ILE A 39 8.54 5.83 17.88
C ILE A 39 10.05 5.64 17.86
N ASP A 40 10.48 4.42 17.55
CA ASP A 40 11.88 4.17 17.27
C ASP A 40 12.26 4.86 15.94
N PRO A 41 13.48 5.40 15.79
CA PRO A 41 13.93 6.00 14.54
C PRO A 41 13.81 5.06 13.34
N LYS A 42 13.91 3.74 13.57
CA LYS A 42 13.68 2.70 12.56
C LYS A 42 12.25 2.74 12.01
N LEU A 43 11.22 2.86 12.87
CA LEU A 43 9.82 2.94 12.46
C LEU A 43 9.52 4.22 11.67
N PHE A 44 10.22 5.31 11.98
CA PHE A 44 10.08 6.56 11.24
C PHE A 44 10.68 6.45 9.83
N ILE A 45 11.85 5.82 9.69
CA ILE A 45 12.48 5.53 8.40
C ILE A 45 11.60 4.58 7.57
N ASP A 46 11.02 3.55 8.19
CA ASP A 46 10.11 2.62 7.53
C ASP A 46 8.86 3.33 7.01
N GLY A 47 8.24 4.18 7.83
CA GLY A 47 7.09 4.99 7.41
C GLY A 47 7.43 5.91 6.23
N LEU A 48 8.61 6.55 6.26
CA LEU A 48 9.07 7.41 5.16
C LEU A 48 9.27 6.61 3.86
N PHE A 49 9.85 5.41 3.95
CA PHE A 49 10.07 4.53 2.81
C PHE A 49 8.75 4.04 2.21
N MET A 50 7.77 3.70 3.05
CA MET A 50 6.45 3.23 2.63
C MET A 50 5.64 4.34 1.95
N ILE A 51 5.74 5.58 2.44
CA ILE A 51 5.16 6.77 1.78
C ILE A 51 5.84 7.01 0.43
N PHE A 52 7.17 6.92 0.38
CA PHE A 52 7.94 7.07 -0.86
C PHE A 52 7.56 6.01 -1.91
N ALA A 53 7.46 4.73 -1.52
CA ALA A 53 7.04 3.64 -2.39
C ALA A 53 5.60 3.83 -2.90
N THR A 54 4.70 4.32 -2.05
CA THR A 54 3.31 4.64 -2.42
C THR A 54 3.26 5.80 -3.41
N ALA A 55 4.00 6.88 -3.16
CA ALA A 55 4.09 8.03 -4.06
C ALA A 55 4.67 7.64 -5.43
N LEU A 56 5.72 6.80 -5.44
CA LEU A 56 6.32 6.29 -6.65
C LEU A 56 5.31 5.45 -7.46
N THR A 57 4.60 4.54 -6.80
CA THR A 57 3.54 3.72 -7.42
C THR A 57 2.41 4.58 -7.97
N TYR A 58 2.02 5.64 -7.26
CA TYR A 58 1.00 6.59 -7.71
C TYR A 58 1.43 7.37 -8.96
N VAL A 59 2.70 7.82 -9.01
CA VAL A 59 3.25 8.51 -10.18
C VAL A 59 3.30 7.60 -11.41
N PHE A 60 3.69 6.34 -11.24
CA PHE A 60 3.64 5.33 -12.32
C PHE A 60 2.21 5.06 -12.77
N ALA A 61 1.27 4.88 -11.84
CA ALA A 61 -0.14 4.67 -12.13
C ALA A 61 -0.83 5.87 -12.81
N THR A 62 -0.26 7.08 -12.69
CA THR A 62 -0.79 8.29 -13.34
C THR A 62 -0.18 8.53 -14.72
N LYS A 63 1.02 8.00 -14.99
CA LYS A 63 1.74 8.22 -16.25
C LYS A 63 1.27 7.33 -17.41
N GLU A 64 0.83 6.10 -17.13
CA GLU A 64 0.31 5.20 -18.17
C GLU A 64 -1.02 4.59 -17.73
N LYS A 65 -2.01 4.63 -18.62
CA LYS A 65 -3.33 4.02 -18.40
C LYS A 65 -3.29 2.49 -18.27
N ASP A 66 -2.11 1.89 -18.47
CA ASP A 66 -1.83 0.47 -18.31
C ASP A 66 -0.49 0.33 -17.58
N ILE A 67 -0.52 -0.24 -16.38
CA ILE A 67 0.69 -0.64 -15.65
C ILE A 67 1.32 -1.79 -16.43
N ASN A 68 2.52 -1.59 -16.96
CA ASN A 68 3.21 -2.63 -17.71
C ASN A 68 3.69 -3.73 -16.76
N THR A 69 3.68 -5.00 -17.19
CA THR A 69 4.11 -6.16 -16.37
C THR A 69 5.54 -5.98 -15.84
N PHE A 70 6.36 -5.25 -16.58
CA PHE A 70 7.73 -4.92 -16.18
C PHE A 70 7.80 -3.97 -14.96
N GLU A 71 6.94 -2.95 -14.90
CA GLU A 71 6.89 -2.02 -13.76
C GLU A 71 6.40 -2.72 -12.49
N SER A 72 5.44 -3.64 -12.64
CA SER A 72 4.93 -4.46 -11.53
C SER A 72 6.01 -5.36 -10.94
N ILE A 73 6.84 -5.99 -11.78
CA ILE A 73 7.96 -6.85 -11.34
C ILE A 73 9.03 -6.03 -10.61
N VAL A 74 9.30 -4.82 -11.08
CA VAL A 74 10.27 -3.91 -10.44
C VAL A 74 9.77 -3.49 -9.05
N LEU A 75 8.49 -3.11 -8.92
CA LEU A 75 7.91 -2.74 -7.63
C LEU A 75 7.89 -3.91 -6.64
N ILE A 76 7.53 -5.12 -7.10
CA ILE A 76 7.55 -6.34 -6.27
C ILE A 76 8.97 -6.69 -5.85
N SER A 77 9.95 -6.59 -6.75
CA SER A 77 11.36 -6.86 -6.43
C SER A 77 11.92 -5.84 -5.44
N LEU A 78 11.57 -4.56 -5.59
CA LEU A 78 11.97 -3.50 -4.67
C LEU A 78 11.38 -3.73 -3.27
N TYR A 79 10.11 -4.12 -3.20
CA TYR A 79 9.44 -4.48 -1.96
C TYR A 79 10.09 -5.71 -1.30
N GLY A 80 10.40 -6.75 -2.08
CA GLY A 80 11.07 -7.95 -1.60
C GLY A 80 12.47 -7.65 -1.05
N LEU A 81 13.27 -6.84 -1.76
CA LEU A 81 14.59 -6.40 -1.31
C LEU A 81 14.51 -5.56 -0.03
N TYR A 82 13.55 -4.64 0.06
CA TYR A 82 13.34 -3.84 1.26
C TYR A 82 12.97 -4.72 2.46
N THR A 83 12.05 -5.67 2.27
CA THR A 83 11.65 -6.61 3.34
C THR A 83 12.84 -7.48 3.78
N ALA A 84 13.66 -7.97 2.84
CA ALA A 84 14.86 -8.74 3.15
C ALA A 84 15.91 -7.91 3.90
N TYR A 85 16.14 -6.66 3.49
CA TYR A 85 17.05 -5.75 4.18
C TYR A 85 16.59 -5.47 5.62
N LEU A 86 15.29 -5.29 5.83
CA LEU A 86 14.69 -5.06 7.15
C LEU A 86 14.88 -6.28 8.05
N ILE A 87 14.66 -7.49 7.53
CA ILE A 87 14.90 -8.76 8.25
C ILE A 87 16.38 -8.94 8.61
N PHE A 88 17.30 -8.56 7.74
CA PHE A 88 18.74 -8.71 7.99
C PHE A 88 19.31 -7.62 8.93
N THR A 89 18.64 -6.47 9.02
CA THR A 89 19.03 -5.31 9.84
C THR A 89 18.34 -5.28 11.22
N MET A 90 17.27 -6.06 11.38
CA MET A 90 16.63 -6.39 12.67
C MET A 90 17.48 -7.39 13.44
#